data_AF-A0A2V2ZAB3-F1
#
_entry.id   AF-A0A2V2ZAB3-F1
#
_cell.length_a   1.000
_cell.length_b   1.000
_cell.length_c   1.000
_cell.angle_alpha   90.00
_cell.angle_beta   90.00
_cell.angle_gamma   90.00
#
_symmetry.space_group_name_H-M   'P 1'
#
loop_
_entity.id
_entity.type
_entity.pdbx_description
1 polymer ?
#
loop_
_entity_poly.entity_id
_entity_poly.type
_entity_poly.pdbx_seq_one_letter_code
_entity_poly.pdbx_strand_id
1 'polypeptide(L)'
;MKEAFPEMRSETYNPQYIATVRWSIVILFAAIAVVLLRFFIDTLSEPSTDTASDMIFFLLFLIAGSLSGWLVYEMMRNQDEKIIGLLINHQGILFLNKHNKVLSAIKYYDLVKSDNPYTKDIFSESATNGKYGSFRKNLYVHQKDENRQPQKKLVGLDVIPLKNRYDLIGHFLKGVQMFRPDLKINPEVYKDFYLDEKALRYTPENLKSDMKVKIITIAVVILVILAFRYFFLDEI
;
A
#
# COMPACT_ATOMS: atom_id res chain seq x y z
N MET A 1 7.68 -35.01 -17.32
CA MET A 1 8.20 -34.03 -16.34
C MET A 1 7.07 -33.05 -16.02
N LYS A 2 6.65 -32.91 -14.76
CA LYS A 2 5.77 -31.78 -14.39
C LYS A 2 6.58 -30.51 -14.60
N GLU A 3 6.10 -29.59 -15.42
CA GLU A 3 6.73 -28.27 -15.57
C GLU A 3 6.93 -27.65 -14.18
N ALA A 4 8.16 -27.28 -13.87
CA ALA A 4 8.46 -26.61 -12.62
C ALA A 4 7.69 -25.29 -12.60
N PHE A 5 6.85 -25.08 -11.58
CA PHE A 5 6.12 -23.83 -11.42
C PHE A 5 7.13 -22.67 -11.37
N PRO A 6 7.12 -21.75 -12.35
CA PRO A 6 8.19 -20.78 -12.50
C PRO A 6 8.17 -19.78 -11.34
N GLU A 7 9.34 -19.26 -10.99
CA GLU A 7 9.44 -18.24 -9.95
C GLU A 7 9.09 -16.87 -10.53
N MET A 8 8.38 -16.05 -9.76
CA MET A 8 8.11 -14.66 -10.09
C MET A 8 8.54 -13.75 -8.95
N ARG A 9 9.42 -12.80 -9.26
CA ARG A 9 9.93 -11.84 -8.29
C ARG A 9 9.20 -10.50 -8.40
N SER A 10 9.07 -9.81 -7.28
CA SER A 10 8.58 -8.44 -7.25
C SER A 10 9.47 -7.50 -8.05
N GLU A 11 8.83 -6.64 -8.84
CA GLU A 11 9.47 -5.49 -9.46
C GLU A 11 9.06 -4.22 -8.71
N THR A 12 10.04 -3.53 -8.17
CA THR A 12 9.83 -2.27 -7.45
C THR A 12 10.20 -1.07 -8.32
N TYR A 13 9.78 0.12 -7.89
CA TYR A 13 10.28 1.38 -8.45
C TYR A 13 11.76 1.56 -8.11
N ASN A 14 12.46 2.37 -8.91
CA ASN A 14 13.91 2.53 -8.78
C ASN A 14 14.27 2.83 -7.30
N PRO A 15 15.04 1.98 -6.63
CA PRO A 15 15.34 2.14 -5.21
C PRO A 15 16.08 3.45 -4.92
N GLN A 16 16.90 3.93 -5.87
CA GLN A 16 17.56 5.23 -5.77
C GLN A 16 16.54 6.36 -5.74
N TYR A 17 15.54 6.34 -6.62
CA TYR A 17 14.50 7.36 -6.66
C TYR A 17 13.71 7.43 -5.34
N ILE A 18 13.31 6.27 -4.79
CA ILE A 18 12.62 6.21 -3.49
C ILE A 18 13.52 6.77 -2.38
N ALA A 19 14.80 6.41 -2.36
CA ALA A 19 15.75 6.92 -1.37
C ALA A 19 15.94 8.44 -1.50
N THR A 20 16.07 8.97 -2.73
CA THR A 20 16.20 10.40 -3.00
C THR A 20 14.98 11.18 -2.52
N VAL A 21 13.76 10.71 -2.80
CA VAL A 21 12.53 11.37 -2.31
C VAL A 21 12.50 11.41 -0.78
N ARG A 22 12.82 10.30 -0.12
CA ARG A 22 12.86 10.25 1.35
C ARG A 22 13.88 11.21 1.95
N TRP A 23 15.10 11.23 1.42
CA TRP A 23 16.14 12.18 1.85
C TRP A 23 15.75 13.63 1.57
N SER A 24 15.08 13.90 0.44
CA SER A 24 14.60 15.25 0.11
C SER A 24 13.61 15.76 1.15
N ILE A 25 12.72 14.90 1.66
CA ILE A 25 11.76 15.26 2.73
C ILE A 25 12.51 15.58 4.04
N VAL A 26 13.50 14.76 4.41
CA VAL A 26 14.32 15.01 5.61
C VAL A 26 15.07 16.34 5.51
N ILE A 27 15.72 16.59 4.37
CA ILE A 27 16.45 17.84 4.11
C ILE A 27 15.51 19.05 4.16
N LEU A 28 14.29 18.92 3.63
CA LEU A 28 13.29 19.98 3.68
C LEU A 28 12.92 20.34 5.13
N PHE A 29 12.63 19.35 5.98
CA PHE A 29 12.34 19.61 7.40
C PHE A 29 13.53 20.20 8.14
N ALA A 30 14.74 19.72 7.86
CA ALA A 30 15.96 20.28 8.44
C ALA A 30 16.17 21.75 8.01
N ALA A 31 15.95 22.08 6.74
CA ALA A 31 16.04 23.45 6.24
C ALA A 31 15.00 24.37 6.89
N ILE A 32 13.75 23.91 7.03
CA ILE A 32 12.69 24.63 7.76
C ILE A 32 13.11 24.89 9.21
N ALA A 33 13.65 23.89 9.90
CA ALA A 33 14.14 24.04 11.27
C ALA A 33 15.25 25.11 11.37
N VAL A 34 16.22 25.12 10.44
CA VAL A 34 17.28 26.15 10.41
C VAL A 34 16.71 27.54 10.19
N VAL A 35 15.74 27.70 9.30
CA VAL A 35 15.08 28.99 9.05
C VAL A 35 14.31 29.47 10.28
N LEU A 36 13.55 28.59 10.93
CA LEU A 36 12.81 28.91 12.17
C LEU A 36 13.75 29.29 13.31
N LEU A 37 14.88 28.60 13.44
CA LEU A 37 15.90 28.93 14.44
C LEU A 37 16.49 30.31 14.19
N ARG A 38 16.76 30.66 12.93
CA ARG A 38 17.23 32.01 12.57
C ARG A 38 16.22 33.07 12.96
N PHE A 39 14.94 32.90 12.59
CA PHE A 39 13.88 33.83 12.99
C PHE A 39 13.81 33.98 14.51
N PHE A 40 13.90 32.89 15.26
CA PHE A 40 13.93 32.94 16.72
C PHE A 40 15.11 33.75 17.27
N ILE A 41 16.32 33.60 16.71
CA ILE A 41 17.51 34.37 17.12
C ILE A 41 17.36 35.86 16.79
N ASP A 42 16.86 36.16 15.60
CA ASP A 42 16.64 37.54 15.15
C ASP A 42 15.61 38.23 16.06
N THR A 43 14.51 37.56 16.41
CA THR A 43 13.48 38.11 17.31
C THR A 43 13.95 38.29 18.75
N LEU A 44 14.80 37.38 19.26
CA LEU A 44 15.47 37.53 20.58
C LEU A 44 16.42 38.74 20.64
N SER A 45 16.93 39.18 19.49
CA SER A 45 17.89 40.30 19.40
C SER A 45 17.19 41.66 19.36
N GLU A 46 15.87 41.70 19.13
CA GLU A 46 15.07 42.93 19.11
C GLU A 46 14.36 43.16 20.47
N PRO A 47 14.55 44.30 21.15
CA PRO A 47 14.04 44.53 22.50
C PRO A 47 12.53 44.81 22.61
N SER A 48 11.78 44.77 21.49
CA SER A 48 10.37 45.20 21.43
C SER A 48 9.38 44.12 20.97
N THR A 49 9.81 42.86 20.88
CA THR A 49 9.03 41.76 20.33
C THR A 49 8.17 41.06 21.39
N ASP A 50 6.99 40.61 20.99
CA ASP A 50 6.01 39.92 21.84
C ASP A 50 6.53 38.52 22.20
N THR A 51 6.72 38.25 23.50
CA THR A 51 7.21 36.97 24.05
C THR A 51 6.45 35.76 23.53
N ALA A 52 5.17 35.92 23.17
CA ALA A 52 4.36 34.84 22.60
C ALA A 52 4.87 34.38 21.22
N SER A 53 5.34 35.32 20.38
CA SER A 53 5.85 35.02 19.04
C SER A 53 7.14 34.19 19.09
N ASP A 54 8.05 34.56 20.01
CA ASP A 54 9.32 33.85 20.23
C ASP A 54 9.10 32.40 20.63
N MET A 55 8.17 32.19 21.57
CA MET A 55 7.82 30.85 22.04
C MET A 55 7.24 29.99 20.91
N ILE A 56 6.49 30.59 19.98
CA ILE A 56 5.93 29.88 18.82
C ILE A 56 7.04 29.44 17.87
N PHE A 57 7.97 30.32 17.50
CA PHE A 57 9.08 29.96 16.58
C PHE A 57 9.97 28.87 17.18
N PHE A 58 10.26 28.96 18.49
CA PHE A 58 11.04 27.94 19.19
C PHE A 58 10.31 26.59 19.22
N LEU A 59 9.01 26.57 19.50
CA LEU A 59 8.22 25.35 19.51
C LEU A 59 8.17 24.69 18.12
N LEU A 60 7.95 25.48 17.07
CA LEU A 60 7.96 24.99 15.69
C LEU A 60 9.34 24.44 15.29
N PHE A 61 10.43 25.09 15.72
CA PHE A 61 11.79 24.58 15.53
C PHE A 61 11.97 23.20 16.18
N LEU A 62 11.55 23.03 17.44
CA LEU A 62 11.65 21.75 18.14
C LEU A 62 10.84 20.65 17.44
N ILE A 63 9.62 20.97 16.96
CA ILE A 63 8.78 20.02 16.22
C ILE A 63 9.45 19.62 14.90
N ALA A 64 9.88 20.59 14.09
CA ALA A 64 10.52 20.33 12.80
C ALA A 64 11.84 19.54 12.96
N GLY A 65 12.67 19.94 13.93
CA GLY A 65 13.91 19.25 14.28
C GLY A 65 13.66 17.82 14.74
N SER A 66 12.73 17.62 15.68
CA SER A 66 12.37 16.30 16.20
C SER A 66 11.81 15.39 15.09
N LEU A 67 10.98 15.92 14.21
CA LEU A 67 10.43 15.17 13.08
C LEU A 67 11.52 14.75 12.10
N SER A 68 12.46 15.65 11.79
CA SER A 68 13.60 15.31 10.92
C SER A 68 14.48 14.21 11.53
N GLY A 69 14.79 14.29 12.83
CA GLY A 69 15.56 13.28 13.55
C GLY A 69 14.83 11.95 13.63
N TRP A 70 13.52 11.96 13.89
CA TRP A 70 12.68 10.77 13.88
C TRP A 70 12.67 10.08 12.51
N LEU A 71 12.53 10.84 11.42
CA LEU A 71 12.55 10.30 10.06
C LEU A 71 13.91 9.65 9.74
N VAL A 72 15.03 10.28 10.12
CA VAL A 72 16.37 9.69 9.96
C VAL A 72 16.49 8.40 10.76
N TYR A 73 16.04 8.40 12.02
CA TYR A 73 16.04 7.22 12.86
C TYR A 73 15.23 6.08 12.25
N GLU A 74 14.01 6.35 11.77
CA GLU A 74 13.17 5.35 11.10
C GLU A 74 13.83 4.83 9.80
N MET A 75 14.50 5.70 9.05
CA MET A 75 15.24 5.35 7.84
C MET A 75 16.46 4.48 8.13
N MET A 76 17.09 4.59 9.30
CA MET A 76 18.27 3.79 9.67
C MET A 76 17.91 2.52 10.45
N ARG A 77 16.82 2.55 11.22
CA ARG A 77 16.39 1.44 12.09
C ARG A 77 16.05 0.19 11.28
N ASN A 78 16.53 -0.95 11.79
CA ASN A 78 16.17 -2.32 11.44
C ASN A 78 16.00 -2.59 9.93
N GLN A 79 16.93 -2.11 9.09
CA GLN A 79 16.87 -2.33 7.64
C GLN A 79 16.87 -3.81 7.26
N ASP A 80 17.45 -4.66 8.11
CA ASP A 80 17.50 -6.11 7.91
C ASP A 80 16.17 -6.82 8.18
N GLU A 81 15.24 -6.16 8.87
CA GLU A 81 13.90 -6.67 9.19
C GLU A 81 12.83 -6.10 8.26
N LYS A 82 13.20 -5.18 7.36
CA LYS A 82 12.25 -4.57 6.41
C LYS A 82 12.08 -5.47 5.19
N ILE A 83 10.82 -5.65 4.80
CA ILE A 83 10.45 -6.31 3.55
C ILE A 83 10.78 -5.35 2.40
N ILE A 84 11.61 -5.81 1.46
CA ILE A 84 12.10 -5.03 0.31
C ILE A 84 11.79 -5.75 -1.01
N GLY A 85 11.48 -7.05 -0.95
CA GLY A 85 11.06 -7.83 -2.11
C GLY A 85 10.10 -8.96 -1.75
N LEU A 86 9.46 -9.49 -2.78
CA LEU A 86 8.61 -10.68 -2.74
C LEU A 86 9.10 -11.67 -3.78
N LEU A 87 8.98 -12.96 -3.47
CA LEU A 87 9.22 -14.05 -4.40
C LEU A 87 8.06 -15.03 -4.32
N ILE A 88 7.46 -15.33 -5.46
CA ILE A 88 6.37 -16.30 -5.58
C ILE A 88 6.92 -17.51 -6.31
N ASN A 89 6.89 -18.67 -5.67
CA ASN A 89 7.38 -19.93 -6.22
C ASN A 89 6.51 -21.09 -5.77
N HIS A 90 6.98 -22.34 -5.97
CA HIS A 90 6.24 -23.56 -5.63
C HIS A 90 5.85 -23.67 -4.15
N GLN A 91 6.48 -22.92 -3.24
CA GLN A 91 6.14 -22.94 -1.82
C GLN A 91 4.97 -21.99 -1.50
N GLY A 92 4.85 -20.88 -2.23
CA GLY A 92 3.90 -19.80 -1.96
C GLY A 92 4.54 -18.43 -2.16
N ILE A 93 4.16 -17.47 -1.32
CA ILE A 93 4.73 -16.11 -1.30
C ILE A 93 5.76 -16.02 -0.19
N LEU A 94 6.97 -15.60 -0.55
CA LEU A 94 8.08 -15.35 0.36
C LEU A 94 8.33 -13.85 0.44
N PHE A 95 8.35 -13.30 1.65
CA PHE A 95 8.65 -11.90 1.92
C PHE A 95 10.14 -11.78 2.27
N LEU A 96 10.87 -10.99 1.50
CA LEU A 96 12.33 -10.95 1.52
C LEU A 96 12.84 -9.61 2.04
N ASN A 97 13.95 -9.64 2.78
CA ASN A 97 14.72 -8.44 3.11
C ASN A 97 15.75 -8.08 2.01
N LYS A 98 16.54 -7.02 2.23
CA LYS A 98 17.62 -6.59 1.29
C LYS A 98 18.67 -7.66 0.99
N HIS A 99 18.85 -8.64 1.86
CA HIS A 99 19.82 -9.73 1.71
C HIS A 99 19.16 -11.01 1.15
N ASN A 100 17.93 -10.92 0.62
CA ASN A 100 17.12 -12.07 0.18
C ASN A 100 16.84 -13.10 1.28
N LYS A 101 16.97 -12.72 2.56
CA LYS A 101 16.54 -13.55 3.68
C LYS A 101 15.01 -13.51 3.75
N VAL A 102 14.39 -14.68 3.85
CA VAL A 102 12.95 -14.82 4.07
C VAL A 102 12.62 -14.36 5.49
N LEU A 103 11.80 -13.31 5.61
CA LEU A 103 11.30 -12.78 6.88
C LEU A 103 9.97 -13.43 7.28
N SER A 104 9.12 -13.68 6.30
CA SER A 104 7.83 -14.35 6.49
C SER A 104 7.38 -15.03 5.19
N ALA A 105 6.39 -15.90 5.27
CA ALA A 105 5.85 -16.61 4.13
C ALA A 105 4.33 -16.86 4.25
N ILE A 106 3.67 -16.90 3.10
CA ILE A 106 2.32 -17.47 2.94
C ILE A 106 2.48 -18.69 2.05
N LYS A 107 2.52 -19.87 2.66
CA LYS A 107 2.72 -21.12 1.92
C LYS A 107 1.40 -21.68 1.42
N TYR A 108 1.41 -22.32 0.25
CA TYR A 108 0.22 -22.97 -0.31
C TYR A 108 -0.30 -24.11 0.59
N TYR A 109 0.61 -24.87 1.20
CA TYR A 109 0.25 -25.96 2.11
C TYR A 109 -0.50 -25.47 3.36
N ASP A 110 -0.21 -24.26 3.82
CA ASP A 110 -0.80 -23.70 5.05
C ASP A 110 -2.20 -23.08 4.82
N LEU A 111 -2.61 -22.94 3.55
CA LEU A 111 -3.93 -22.39 3.20
C LEU A 111 -5.04 -23.35 3.64
N VAL A 112 -6.21 -22.84 4.00
CA VAL A 112 -7.36 -23.69 4.36
C VAL A 112 -8.64 -23.17 3.73
N LYS A 113 -9.66 -24.03 3.76
CA LYS A 113 -11.02 -23.62 3.43
C LYS A 113 -11.56 -22.70 4.50
N SER A 114 -12.49 -21.83 4.13
CA SER A 114 -13.24 -21.09 5.12
C SER A 114 -14.21 -22.01 5.85
N ASP A 115 -14.38 -21.79 7.15
CA ASP A 115 -15.45 -22.44 7.93
C ASP A 115 -16.81 -21.76 7.72
N ASN A 116 -16.83 -20.55 7.17
CA ASN A 116 -18.06 -19.84 6.88
C ASN A 116 -18.54 -20.16 5.45
N PRO A 117 -19.74 -20.79 5.30
CA PRO A 117 -20.25 -21.23 4.00
C PRO A 117 -20.53 -20.09 3.00
N TYR A 118 -20.67 -18.85 3.49
CA TYR A 118 -20.94 -17.67 2.68
C TYR A 118 -19.66 -16.95 2.22
N THR A 119 -18.51 -17.26 2.81
CA THR A 119 -17.21 -16.70 2.40
C THR A 119 -16.47 -17.73 1.57
N LYS A 120 -15.91 -17.31 0.43
CA LYS A 120 -15.04 -18.17 -0.37
C LYS A 120 -13.67 -18.30 0.31
N ASP A 121 -12.94 -19.34 -0.05
CA ASP A 121 -11.64 -19.66 0.56
C ASP A 121 -10.60 -18.57 0.28
N ILE A 122 -10.68 -17.99 -0.93
CA ILE A 122 -9.87 -16.87 -1.39
C ILE A 122 -10.80 -15.80 -1.95
N PHE A 123 -10.66 -14.57 -1.46
CA PHE A 123 -11.58 -13.49 -1.79
C PHE A 123 -10.91 -12.12 -1.71
N SER A 124 -11.54 -11.13 -2.33
CA SER A 124 -11.13 -9.74 -2.31
C SER A 124 -12.04 -8.90 -1.42
N GLU A 125 -11.47 -7.96 -0.68
CA GLU A 125 -12.23 -7.05 0.18
C GLU A 125 -11.58 -5.65 0.17
N SER A 126 -12.35 -4.60 0.43
CA SER A 126 -11.78 -3.25 0.52
C SER A 126 -10.90 -3.10 1.76
N ALA A 127 -9.83 -2.30 1.64
CA ALA A 127 -8.89 -2.06 2.75
C ALA A 127 -9.53 -1.39 3.98
N THR A 128 -10.66 -0.71 3.81
CA THR A 128 -11.39 -0.02 4.87
C THR A 128 -12.75 -0.68 5.12
N ASN A 129 -13.00 -1.04 6.39
CA ASN A 129 -14.34 -1.33 6.92
C ASN A 129 -15.01 0.02 7.23
N GLY A 130 -15.55 0.69 6.21
CA GLY A 130 -16.22 1.97 6.37
C GLY A 130 -17.13 2.29 5.19
N LYS A 131 -18.08 3.21 5.40
CA LYS A 131 -19.11 3.65 4.43
C LYS A 131 -18.54 4.12 3.09
N TYR A 132 -17.24 4.44 3.05
CA TYR A 132 -16.46 4.80 1.88
C TYR A 132 -15.35 3.76 1.68
N GLY A 133 -15.69 2.65 1.02
CA GLY A 133 -14.73 1.60 0.70
C GLY A 133 -13.61 2.13 -0.19
N SER A 134 -12.37 1.80 0.14
CA SER A 134 -11.23 2.10 -0.73
C SER A 134 -11.44 1.51 -2.13
N PHE A 135 -11.11 2.28 -3.17
CA PHE A 135 -11.08 1.80 -4.57
C PHE A 135 -10.13 0.61 -4.76
N ARG A 136 -9.18 0.43 -3.84
CA ARG A 136 -8.20 -0.65 -3.88
C ARG A 136 -8.68 -1.84 -3.05
N LYS A 137 -8.78 -2.98 -3.73
CA LYS A 137 -9.11 -4.27 -3.12
C LYS A 137 -7.84 -4.98 -2.64
N ASN A 138 -7.98 -5.63 -1.51
CA ASN A 138 -6.97 -6.46 -0.86
C ASN A 138 -7.33 -7.93 -1.06
N LEU A 139 -6.32 -8.77 -1.29
CA LEU A 139 -6.50 -10.21 -1.40
C LEU A 139 -6.40 -10.84 -0.01
N TYR A 140 -7.39 -11.68 0.31
CA TYR A 140 -7.45 -12.44 1.54
C TYR A 140 -7.48 -13.94 1.25
N VAL A 141 -6.83 -14.68 2.14
CA VAL A 141 -6.82 -16.14 2.17
C VAL A 141 -7.13 -16.59 3.59
N HIS A 142 -7.50 -17.86 3.77
CA HIS A 142 -7.60 -18.44 5.12
C HIS A 142 -6.36 -19.27 5.43
N GLN A 143 -5.83 -19.13 6.64
CA GLN A 143 -4.76 -19.97 7.22
C GLN A 143 -5.18 -20.45 8.60
N LYS A 144 -4.64 -21.58 9.06
CA LYS A 144 -4.86 -22.01 10.44
C LYS A 144 -4.15 -21.08 11.41
N ASP A 145 -4.86 -20.63 12.43
CA ASP A 145 -4.27 -19.97 13.59
C ASP A 145 -3.61 -20.98 14.55
N GLU A 146 -3.09 -20.51 15.68
CA GLU A 146 -2.48 -21.34 16.72
C GLU A 146 -3.45 -22.40 17.28
N ASN A 147 -4.75 -22.11 17.27
CA ASN A 147 -5.82 -22.99 17.71
C ASN A 147 -6.34 -23.92 16.59
N ARG A 148 -5.65 -23.95 15.44
CA ARG A 148 -5.99 -24.70 14.22
C ARG A 148 -7.30 -24.29 13.57
N GLN A 149 -7.85 -23.14 13.93
CA GLN A 149 -9.06 -22.57 13.34
C GLN A 149 -8.70 -21.77 12.08
N PRO A 150 -9.47 -21.88 10.99
CA PRO A 150 -9.35 -21.02 9.82
C PRO A 150 -9.53 -19.55 10.17
N GLN A 151 -8.46 -18.78 10.00
CA GLN A 151 -8.43 -17.35 10.20
C GLN A 151 -8.17 -16.64 8.87
N LYS A 152 -8.94 -15.58 8.61
CA LYS A 152 -8.72 -14.66 7.49
C LYS A 152 -7.37 -13.97 7.64
N LYS A 153 -6.53 -14.07 6.61
CA LYS A 153 -5.20 -13.45 6.53
C LYS A 153 -5.08 -12.61 5.27
N LEU A 154 -4.57 -11.39 5.45
CA LEU A 154 -4.22 -10.48 4.35
C LEU A 154 -2.98 -11.00 3.63
N VAL A 155 -3.02 -11.10 2.30
CA VAL A 155 -1.88 -11.54 1.49
C VAL A 155 -0.74 -10.51 1.46
N GLY A 156 -1.00 -9.25 1.80
CA GLY A 156 0.04 -8.30 2.18
C GLY A 156 0.97 -7.85 1.05
N LEU A 157 0.54 -7.92 -0.22
CA LEU A 157 1.38 -7.46 -1.34
C LEU A 157 1.65 -5.95 -1.32
N ASP A 158 0.85 -5.19 -0.57
CA ASP A 158 0.96 -3.73 -0.48
C ASP A 158 1.96 -3.25 0.59
N VAL A 159 2.76 -4.18 1.15
CA VAL A 159 3.86 -3.87 2.09
C VAL A 159 4.96 -3.02 1.42
N ILE A 160 5.11 -3.13 0.09
CA ILE A 160 6.02 -2.30 -0.71
C ILE A 160 5.33 -1.83 -2.00
N PRO A 161 5.75 -0.69 -2.59
CA PRO A 161 5.23 -0.24 -3.88
C PRO A 161 5.75 -1.13 -5.02
N LEU A 162 4.83 -1.87 -5.64
CA LEU A 162 5.09 -2.85 -6.70
C LEU A 162 4.62 -2.35 -8.07
N LYS A 163 5.45 -2.57 -9.10
CA LYS A 163 5.08 -2.36 -10.51
C LYS A 163 4.24 -3.51 -11.06
N ASN A 164 4.69 -4.74 -10.83
CA ASN A 164 4.05 -5.97 -11.33
C ASN A 164 3.07 -6.58 -10.33
N ARG A 165 2.36 -5.75 -9.54
CA ARG A 165 1.46 -6.20 -8.47
C ARG A 165 0.41 -7.21 -8.97
N TYR A 166 -0.27 -6.89 -10.07
CA TYR A 166 -1.35 -7.72 -10.59
C TYR A 166 -0.83 -9.03 -11.18
N ASP A 167 0.34 -9.00 -11.81
CA ASP A 167 1.02 -10.22 -12.27
C ASP A 167 1.39 -11.13 -11.10
N LEU A 168 1.91 -10.57 -10.00
CA LEU A 168 2.20 -11.32 -8.77
C LEU A 168 0.93 -11.96 -8.20
N ILE A 169 -0.20 -11.26 -8.18
CA ILE A 169 -1.48 -11.82 -7.75
C ILE A 169 -1.89 -12.98 -8.66
N GLY A 170 -1.89 -12.76 -9.98
CA GLY A 170 -2.24 -13.80 -10.95
C GLY A 170 -1.35 -15.03 -10.82
N HIS A 171 -0.04 -14.83 -10.66
CA HIS A 171 0.93 -15.90 -10.46
C HIS A 171 0.71 -16.65 -9.14
N PHE A 172 0.43 -15.94 -8.05
CA PHE A 172 0.06 -16.56 -6.78
C PHE A 172 -1.17 -17.46 -6.95
N LEU A 173 -2.23 -16.96 -7.59
CA LEU A 173 -3.47 -17.70 -7.82
C LEU A 173 -3.27 -18.93 -8.72
N LYS A 174 -2.36 -18.88 -9.70
CA LYS A 174 -1.96 -20.06 -10.47
C LYS A 174 -1.37 -21.14 -9.58
N GLY A 175 -0.47 -20.75 -8.68
CA GLY A 175 0.09 -21.70 -7.72
C GLY A 175 -0.98 -22.24 -6.76
N VAL A 176 -1.96 -21.42 -6.35
CA VAL A 176 -3.12 -21.95 -5.59
C VAL A 176 -3.85 -23.02 -6.40
N GLN A 177 -4.23 -22.75 -7.64
CA GLN A 177 -4.93 -23.75 -8.47
C GLN A 177 -4.11 -25.02 -8.69
N MET A 178 -2.79 -24.89 -8.82
CA MET A 178 -1.88 -26.01 -9.06
C MET A 178 -1.62 -26.86 -7.81
N PHE A 179 -1.39 -26.23 -6.66
CA PHE A 179 -0.97 -26.91 -5.43
C PHE A 179 -2.12 -27.16 -4.46
N ARG A 180 -3.23 -26.42 -4.59
CA ARG A 180 -4.43 -26.48 -3.75
C ARG A 180 -5.72 -26.35 -4.58
N PRO A 181 -5.96 -27.28 -5.52
CA PRO A 181 -7.16 -27.28 -6.36
C PRO A 181 -8.46 -27.47 -5.55
N ASP A 182 -8.35 -27.89 -4.29
CA ASP A 182 -9.47 -28.02 -3.36
C ASP A 182 -10.05 -26.66 -2.91
N LEU A 183 -9.28 -25.57 -3.03
CA LEU A 183 -9.67 -24.23 -2.60
C LEU A 183 -10.43 -23.48 -3.70
N LYS A 184 -11.51 -22.81 -3.31
CA LYS A 184 -12.38 -22.03 -4.20
C LYS A 184 -12.03 -20.55 -4.16
N ILE A 185 -11.63 -20.01 -5.31
CA ILE A 185 -11.41 -18.58 -5.52
C ILE A 185 -12.76 -17.90 -5.80
N ASN A 186 -13.06 -16.80 -5.12
CA ASN A 186 -14.21 -15.95 -5.45
C ASN A 186 -14.03 -15.36 -6.85
N PRO A 187 -14.99 -15.51 -7.79
CA PRO A 187 -14.92 -14.90 -9.12
C PRO A 187 -14.66 -13.39 -9.11
N GLU A 188 -15.10 -12.67 -8.06
CA GLU A 188 -14.84 -11.24 -7.90
C GLU A 188 -13.35 -10.90 -7.84
N VAL A 189 -12.50 -11.83 -7.38
CA VAL A 189 -11.04 -11.67 -7.33
C VAL A 189 -10.49 -11.38 -8.72
N TYR A 190 -10.97 -12.07 -9.75
CA TYR A 190 -10.49 -11.85 -11.12
C TYR A 190 -10.82 -10.45 -11.61
N LYS A 191 -12.03 -9.96 -11.31
CA LYS A 191 -12.47 -8.60 -11.66
C LYS A 191 -11.70 -7.54 -10.86
N ASP A 192 -11.61 -7.72 -9.56
CA ASP A 192 -10.99 -6.77 -8.62
C ASP A 192 -9.48 -6.58 -8.86
N PHE A 193 -8.83 -7.59 -9.45
CA PHE A 193 -7.41 -7.55 -9.80
C PHE A 193 -7.14 -7.51 -11.31
N TYR A 194 -8.18 -7.29 -12.13
CA TYR A 194 -8.06 -7.17 -13.59
C TYR A 194 -7.35 -8.36 -14.25
N LEU A 195 -7.68 -9.57 -13.79
CA LEU A 195 -7.10 -10.82 -14.28
C LEU A 195 -8.02 -11.48 -15.30
N ASP A 196 -7.44 -12.11 -16.31
CA ASP A 196 -8.14 -13.11 -17.12
C ASP A 196 -8.39 -14.37 -16.27
N GLU A 197 -9.64 -14.81 -16.13
CA GLU A 197 -10.01 -15.94 -15.27
C GLU A 197 -9.38 -17.27 -15.70
N LYS A 198 -9.14 -17.47 -17.00
CA LYS A 198 -8.58 -18.72 -17.54
C LYS A 198 -7.06 -18.72 -17.49
N ALA A 199 -6.45 -17.62 -17.92
CA ALA A 199 -5.01 -17.49 -18.03
C ALA A 199 -4.36 -17.01 -16.74
N LEU A 200 -5.13 -16.45 -15.80
CA LEU A 200 -4.66 -15.79 -14.57
C LEU A 200 -3.51 -14.82 -14.83
N ARG A 201 -3.62 -14.07 -15.93
CA ARG A 201 -2.68 -13.02 -16.33
C ARG A 201 -3.35 -11.68 -16.18
N TYR A 202 -2.56 -10.67 -15.82
CA TYR A 202 -3.04 -9.31 -15.73
C TYR A 202 -3.38 -8.76 -17.12
N THR A 203 -4.57 -8.17 -17.22
CA THR A 203 -5.09 -7.56 -18.45
C THR A 203 -5.15 -6.05 -18.27
N PRO A 204 -4.13 -5.29 -18.73
CA PRO A 204 -4.03 -3.85 -18.48
C PRO A 204 -5.17 -3.05 -19.14
N GLU A 205 -5.78 -3.59 -20.18
CA GLU A 205 -6.92 -2.98 -20.88
C GLU A 205 -8.12 -2.82 -19.94
N ASN A 206 -8.38 -3.82 -19.09
CA ASN A 206 -9.48 -3.79 -18.13
C ASN A 206 -9.27 -2.70 -17.08
N LEU A 207 -8.04 -2.55 -16.58
CA LEU A 207 -7.70 -1.45 -15.66
C LEU A 207 -7.88 -0.08 -16.34
N LYS A 208 -7.36 0.08 -17.56
CA LYS A 208 -7.50 1.35 -18.30
C LYS A 208 -8.95 1.71 -18.54
N SER A 209 -9.79 0.74 -18.90
CA SER A 209 -11.22 0.94 -19.13
C SER A 209 -11.94 1.35 -17.84
N ASP A 210 -11.71 0.62 -16.74
CA ASP A 210 -12.31 0.91 -15.45
C ASP A 210 -11.90 2.30 -14.91
N MET A 211 -10.62 2.65 -15.04
CA MET A 211 -10.12 3.99 -14.67
C MET A 211 -10.76 5.10 -15.52
N LYS A 212 -10.94 4.90 -16.82
CA LYS A 212 -11.63 5.87 -17.69
C LYS A 212 -13.05 6.11 -17.22
N VAL A 213 -13.82 5.03 -16.95
CA VAL A 213 -15.21 5.14 -16.47
C VAL A 213 -15.26 5.91 -15.15
N LYS A 214 -14.40 5.56 -14.18
CA LYS A 214 -14.34 6.24 -12.88
C LYS A 214 -14.03 7.74 -13.02
N ILE A 215 -13.06 8.10 -13.87
CA ILE A 215 -12.72 9.51 -14.12
C ILE A 215 -13.92 10.26 -14.73
N ILE A 216 -14.57 9.68 -15.73
CA ILE A 216 -15.76 10.29 -16.36
C ILE A 216 -16.88 10.47 -15.33
N THR A 217 -17.16 9.45 -14.50
CA THR A 217 -18.18 9.55 -13.45
C THR A 217 -17.88 10.66 -12.46
N ILE A 218 -16.63 10.78 -11.98
CA ILE A 218 -16.22 11.86 -11.06
C ILE A 218 -16.40 13.23 -11.74
N ALA A 219 -15.98 13.37 -13.01
CA ALA A 219 -16.13 14.62 -13.75
C ALA A 219 -17.61 15.02 -13.89
N VAL A 220 -18.50 14.07 -14.21
CA VAL A 220 -19.95 14.31 -14.29
C VAL A 220 -20.51 14.75 -12.94
N VAL A 221 -20.14 14.09 -11.84
CA VAL A 221 -20.60 14.47 -10.50
C VAL A 221 -20.16 15.89 -10.14
N ILE A 222 -18.91 16.26 -10.43
CA ILE A 222 -18.41 17.62 -10.20
C ILE A 222 -19.20 18.64 -11.03
N LEU A 223 -19.45 18.36 -12.31
CA LEU A 223 -20.25 19.24 -13.17
C LEU A 223 -21.67 19.43 -12.66
N VAL A 224 -22.32 18.37 -12.18
CA VAL A 224 -23.66 18.45 -11.58
C VAL A 224 -23.64 19.33 -10.32
N ILE A 225 -22.63 19.18 -9.46
CA ILE A 225 -22.49 20.02 -8.25
C ILE A 225 -22.26 21.49 -8.62
N LEU A 226 -21.42 21.76 -9.63
CA LEU A 226 -21.16 23.12 -10.11
C LEU A 226 -22.41 23.75 -10.75
N ALA A 227 -23.14 23.00 -11.57
CA ALA A 227 -24.40 23.46 -12.16
C ALA A 227 -25.45 23.73 -11.08
N PHE A 228 -25.58 22.83 -10.10
CA PHE A 228 -26.49 23.04 -8.96
C PHE A 228 -26.11 24.30 -8.17
N ARG A 229 -24.82 24.54 -7.92
CA ARG A 229 -24.36 25.78 -7.28
C ARG A 229 -24.71 27.01 -8.12
N TYR A 230 -24.42 26.99 -9.42
CA TYR A 230 -24.67 28.13 -10.30
C TYR A 230 -26.17 28.48 -10.41
N PHE A 231 -27.03 27.46 -10.49
CA PHE A 231 -28.48 27.68 -10.64
C PHE A 231 -29.22 27.98 -9.33
N PHE A 232 -28.73 27.52 -8.18
CA PHE A 232 -29.48 27.61 -6.92
C PHE A 232 -28.83 28.48 -5.83
N LEU A 233 -27.57 28.88 -5.97
CA LEU A 233 -26.86 29.71 -4.96
C LEU A 233 -26.53 31.14 -5.43
N ASP A 234 -26.64 31.46 -6.72
CA ASP A 234 -26.47 32.83 -7.25
C ASP A 234 -27.79 33.65 -7.27
N GLU A 235 -28.92 33.08 -6.82
CA GLU A 235 -30.23 33.76 -6.70
C GLU A 235 -30.58 34.24 -5.26
N ILE A 236 -29.63 34.20 -4.31
CA ILE A 236 -29.77 34.74 -2.94
C ILE A 236 -28.72 35.84 -2.72
#